data_AF-A0AAT9GQL4-F1
#
_entry.id   AF-A0AAT9GQL4-F1
#
_cell.length_a   1.000
_cell.length_b   1.000
_cell.length_c   1.000
_cell.angle_alpha   90.00
_cell.angle_beta   90.00
_cell.angle_gamma   90.00
#
_symmetry.space_group_name_H-M   'P 1'
#
loop_
_entity.id
_entity.type
_entity.pdbx_description
1 polymer ?
#
loop_
_entity_poly.entity_id
_entity_poly.type
_entity_poly.pdbx_seq_one_letter_code
_entity_poly.pdbx_strand_id
1 'polypeptide(L)'
;MYIVLKGKLGNFLYSLKDMKKRETQLIKKFPEGTFIWGTNRRISSLEKGVKVLFYLTGEGIESGIVFYGEILSVGELKEKYWPEGEWKYWIAIKVEKMPKSIIEYDDPSKWHYVTYEELKSLGFRPLPWPQKIEDELAKKIISMLEKK
;
A
#
# COMPACT_ATOMS: atom_id res chain seq x y z
N MET A 1 13.38 -8.40 -4.77
CA MET A 1 12.85 -7.28 -5.59
C MET A 1 11.85 -6.50 -4.78
N TYR A 2 12.04 -5.18 -4.69
CA TYR A 2 11.10 -4.24 -4.08
C TYR A 2 10.44 -3.38 -5.16
N ILE A 3 9.17 -3.07 -4.96
CA ILE A 3 8.43 -2.08 -5.76
C ILE A 3 7.74 -1.07 -4.84
N VAL A 4 7.57 0.14 -5.36
CA VAL A 4 6.69 1.15 -4.77
C VAL A 4 5.38 1.17 -5.55
N LEU A 5 4.27 0.97 -4.86
CA LEU A 5 2.93 1.20 -5.39
C LEU A 5 2.41 2.54 -4.91
N LYS A 6 1.75 3.29 -5.80
CA LYS A 6 1.14 4.57 -5.47
C LYS A 6 -0.38 4.44 -5.36
N GLY A 7 -0.96 5.04 -4.33
CA GLY A 7 -2.40 5.07 -4.10
C GLY A 7 -2.94 6.43 -3.63
N LYS A 8 -4.26 6.57 -3.73
CA LYS A 8 -5.01 7.71 -3.19
C LYS A 8 -5.64 7.39 -1.85
N LEU A 9 -5.76 8.39 -0.98
CA LEU A 9 -6.30 8.29 0.37
C LEU A 9 -7.69 7.63 0.44
N GLY A 10 -8.65 8.04 -0.41
CA GLY A 10 -10.01 7.48 -0.38
C GLY A 10 -10.05 5.96 -0.54
N ASN A 11 -9.43 5.44 -1.61
CA ASN A 11 -9.35 4.00 -1.85
C ASN A 11 -8.48 3.27 -0.83
N PHE A 12 -7.45 3.93 -0.30
CA PHE A 12 -6.62 3.38 0.77
C PHE A 12 -7.43 3.18 2.05
N LEU A 13 -8.21 4.19 2.48
CA LEU A 13 -9.07 4.11 3.66
C LEU A 13 -10.11 3.00 3.54
N TYR A 14 -10.72 2.85 2.35
CA TYR A 14 -11.63 1.74 2.09
C TYR A 14 -10.96 0.38 2.30
N SER A 15 -9.77 0.20 1.72
CA SER A 15 -9.00 -1.04 1.80
C SER A 15 -8.47 -1.30 3.21
N LEU A 16 -8.06 -0.25 3.93
CA LEU A 16 -7.62 -0.31 5.32
C LEU A 16 -8.78 -0.71 6.25
N LYS A 17 -9.95 -0.09 6.08
CA LYS A 17 -11.15 -0.44 6.83
C LYS A 17 -11.51 -1.91 6.61
N ASP A 18 -11.50 -2.36 5.37
CA ASP A 18 -11.80 -3.75 5.06
C ASP A 18 -10.72 -4.70 5.59
N MET A 19 -9.45 -4.33 5.58
CA MET A 19 -8.38 -5.09 6.26
C MET A 19 -8.65 -5.25 7.75
N LYS A 20 -9.08 -4.19 8.44
CA LYS A 20 -9.38 -4.20 9.89
C LYS A 20 -10.65 -5.00 10.21
N LYS A 21 -11.72 -4.83 9.43
CA LYS A 21 -13.07 -5.37 9.73
C LYS A 21 -13.42 -6.65 8.99
N ARG A 22 -12.74 -6.92 7.87
CA ARG A 22 -12.91 -8.08 6.99
C ARG A 22 -14.36 -8.28 6.53
N GLU A 23 -14.98 -7.20 6.06
CA GLU A 23 -16.40 -7.16 5.69
C GLU A 23 -16.63 -7.79 4.30
N THR A 24 -15.75 -7.51 3.32
CA THR A 24 -15.95 -7.96 1.93
C THR A 24 -15.69 -9.46 1.73
N GLN A 25 -16.31 -10.04 0.70
CA GLN A 25 -16.08 -11.45 0.34
C GLN A 25 -14.70 -11.71 -0.24
N LEU A 26 -14.08 -10.71 -0.88
CA LEU A 26 -12.76 -10.87 -1.47
C LEU A 26 -11.69 -11.02 -0.38
N ILE A 27 -11.70 -10.18 0.65
CA ILE A 27 -10.67 -10.21 1.69
C ILE A 27 -10.76 -11.45 2.59
N LYS A 28 -11.95 -12.02 2.76
CA LYS A 28 -12.19 -13.25 3.53
C LYS A 28 -11.45 -14.47 2.98
N LYS A 29 -11.01 -14.43 1.71
CA LYS A 29 -10.21 -15.49 1.07
C LYS A 29 -8.74 -15.49 1.48
N PHE A 30 -8.28 -14.43 2.16
CA PHE A 30 -6.88 -14.22 2.52
C PHE A 30 -6.69 -14.19 4.04
N PRO A 31 -5.49 -14.47 4.55
CA PRO A 31 -5.20 -14.39 5.98
C PRO A 31 -5.41 -12.98 6.53
N GLU A 32 -5.51 -12.86 7.86
CA GLU A 32 -5.56 -11.57 8.55
C GLU A 32 -4.33 -10.70 8.24
N GLY A 33 -4.48 -9.39 8.31
CA GLY A 33 -3.43 -8.43 7.91
C GLY A 33 -3.16 -8.38 6.41
N THR A 34 -4.08 -8.89 5.57
CA THR A 34 -4.01 -8.73 4.12
C THR A 34 -4.69 -7.42 3.71
N PHE A 35 -3.97 -6.59 2.97
CA PHE A 35 -4.47 -5.38 2.34
C PHE A 35 -4.77 -5.65 0.85
N ILE A 36 -5.95 -5.28 0.38
CA ILE A 36 -6.35 -5.47 -1.02
C ILE A 36 -6.16 -4.15 -1.77
N TRP A 37 -5.52 -4.20 -2.93
CA TRP A 37 -5.31 -3.03 -3.79
C TRP A 37 -5.70 -3.26 -5.25
N GLY A 38 -6.15 -2.19 -5.91
CA GLY A 38 -6.67 -2.22 -7.28
C GLY A 38 -5.62 -1.82 -8.31
N THR A 39 -5.60 -2.50 -9.46
CA THR A 39 -4.82 -2.09 -10.63
C THR A 39 -5.60 -2.30 -11.92
N ASN A 40 -5.37 -1.43 -12.90
CA ASN A 40 -6.03 -1.49 -14.20
C ASN A 40 -5.29 -2.34 -15.24
N ARG A 41 -4.04 -2.69 -14.96
CA ARG A 41 -3.23 -3.52 -15.84
C ARG A 41 -2.62 -4.66 -15.03
N ARG A 42 -2.55 -5.83 -15.66
CA ARG A 42 -1.70 -6.91 -15.18
C ARG A 42 -0.27 -6.50 -15.50
N ILE A 43 0.47 -6.09 -14.48
CA ILE A 43 1.85 -5.64 -14.62
C ILE A 43 2.72 -6.84 -14.27
N SER A 44 3.66 -7.19 -15.15
CA SER A 44 4.54 -8.36 -14.97
C SER A 44 5.37 -8.31 -13.68
N SER A 45 5.58 -7.13 -13.10
CA SER A 45 6.25 -6.98 -11.81
C SER A 45 5.35 -7.21 -10.59
N LEU A 46 4.07 -7.57 -10.79
CA LEU A 46 3.10 -7.87 -9.73
C LEU A 46 2.89 -9.38 -9.66
N GLU A 47 3.85 -10.05 -9.04
CA GLU A 47 3.83 -11.49 -8.83
C GLU A 47 3.89 -11.81 -7.34
N LYS A 48 3.49 -13.02 -6.99
CA LYS A 48 3.60 -13.52 -5.61
C LYS A 48 5.05 -13.45 -5.14
N GLY A 49 5.27 -13.02 -3.90
CA GLY A 49 6.62 -12.88 -3.32
C GLY A 49 7.29 -11.53 -3.58
N VAL A 50 6.71 -10.67 -4.42
CA VAL A 50 7.23 -9.32 -4.64
C VAL A 50 6.94 -8.45 -3.41
N LYS A 51 7.99 -7.77 -2.96
CA LYS A 51 7.95 -6.87 -1.80
C LYS A 51 7.45 -5.49 -2.20
N VAL A 52 6.51 -4.95 -1.45
CA VAL A 52 5.79 -3.71 -1.75
C VAL A 52 6.02 -2.69 -0.64
N LEU A 53 6.38 -1.48 -1.05
CA LEU A 53 6.26 -0.26 -0.26
C LEU A 53 5.08 0.54 -0.81
N PHE A 54 4.17 0.98 0.05
CA PHE A 54 2.95 1.65 -0.42
C PHE A 54 3.03 3.15 -0.18
N TYR A 55 3.11 3.92 -1.26
CA TYR A 55 3.13 5.38 -1.28
C TYR A 55 1.71 5.94 -1.37
N LEU A 56 1.32 6.69 -0.35
CA LEU A 56 0.02 7.31 -0.24
C LEU A 56 0.07 8.79 -0.63
N THR A 57 -0.97 9.23 -1.32
CA THR A 57 -1.23 10.64 -1.66
C THR A 57 -2.68 10.98 -1.38
N GLY A 58 -3.00 12.23 -1.07
CA GLY A 58 -4.37 12.68 -0.87
C GLY A 58 -4.42 14.12 -0.38
N GLU A 59 -5.59 14.72 -0.46
CA GLU A 59 -5.85 16.01 0.20
C GLU A 59 -5.89 15.82 1.72
N GLY A 60 -5.38 16.81 2.45
CA GLY A 60 -5.38 16.79 3.92
C GLY A 60 -4.31 15.92 4.59
N ILE A 61 -3.40 15.32 3.81
CA ILE A 61 -2.27 14.55 4.35
C ILE A 61 -0.95 14.92 3.67
N GLU A 62 0.15 14.78 4.40
CA GLU A 62 1.47 14.76 3.76
C GLU A 62 1.63 13.43 2.99
N SER A 63 2.08 13.47 1.74
CA SER A 63 2.28 12.22 0.98
C SER A 63 3.47 11.43 1.54
N GLY A 64 3.44 10.10 1.47
CA GLY A 64 4.49 9.29 2.08
C GLY A 64 4.30 7.78 1.97
N ILE A 65 5.30 6.99 2.39
CA ILE A 65 5.20 5.54 2.50
C ILE A 65 4.52 5.16 3.81
N VAL A 66 3.38 4.47 3.72
CA VAL A 66 2.52 4.13 4.87
C VAL A 66 2.64 2.68 5.32
N PHE A 67 3.05 1.76 4.46
CA PHE A 67 3.30 0.38 4.87
C PHE A 67 4.31 -0.33 3.96
N TYR A 68 4.82 -1.45 4.47
CA TYR A 68 5.59 -2.46 3.75
C TYR A 68 4.90 -3.82 3.85
N GLY A 69 4.93 -4.60 2.77
CA GLY A 69 4.34 -5.93 2.72
C GLY A 69 4.83 -6.77 1.54
N GLU A 70 4.21 -7.93 1.36
CA GLU A 70 4.51 -8.87 0.28
C GLU A 70 3.25 -9.26 -0.49
N ILE A 71 3.32 -9.32 -1.82
CA ILE A 71 2.20 -9.78 -2.64
C ILE A 71 1.95 -11.27 -2.40
N LEU A 72 0.74 -11.60 -1.95
CA LEU A 72 0.26 -12.97 -1.81
C LEU A 72 -0.28 -13.53 -3.12
N SER A 73 -1.06 -12.71 -3.83
CA SER A 73 -1.75 -13.13 -5.05
C SER A 73 -2.23 -11.92 -5.85
N VAL A 74 -2.45 -12.13 -7.14
CA VAL A 74 -3.09 -11.20 -8.06
C VAL A 74 -4.21 -11.95 -8.78
N GLY A 75 -5.32 -11.28 -9.06
CA GLY A 75 -6.40 -11.88 -9.83
C GLY A 75 -7.29 -10.85 -10.49
N GLU A 76 -8.20 -11.33 -11.32
CA GLU A 76 -9.20 -10.50 -11.98
C GLU A 76 -10.31 -10.12 -11.01
N LEU A 77 -10.73 -8.87 -11.13
CA LEU A 77 -11.82 -8.33 -10.36
C LEU A 77 -13.13 -8.56 -11.13
N LYS A 78 -14.03 -9.35 -10.54
CA LYS A 78 -15.33 -9.68 -11.16
C LYS A 78 -16.43 -8.66 -10.83
N GLU A 79 -16.27 -7.94 -9.73
CA GLU A 79 -17.26 -7.03 -9.17
C GLU A 79 -16.57 -5.78 -8.60
N LYS A 80 -17.28 -4.65 -8.58
CA LYS A 80 -16.74 -3.40 -8.04
C LYS A 80 -16.36 -3.58 -6.57
N TYR A 81 -15.11 -3.21 -6.24
CA TYR A 81 -14.59 -3.27 -4.87
C TYR A 81 -14.35 -1.89 -4.28
N TRP A 82 -13.63 -1.01 -4.99
CA TRP A 82 -13.32 0.34 -4.50
C TRP A 82 -14.44 1.34 -4.79
N PRO A 83 -14.61 2.37 -3.94
CA PRO A 83 -15.62 3.42 -4.16
C PRO A 83 -15.30 4.25 -5.42
N GLU A 84 -14.02 4.59 -5.61
CA GLU A 84 -13.55 5.42 -6.71
C GLU A 84 -12.80 4.62 -7.78
N GLY A 85 -13.13 4.94 -9.04
CA GLY A 85 -12.51 4.34 -10.22
C GLY A 85 -13.05 2.96 -10.57
N GLU A 86 -12.68 2.51 -11.75
CA GLU A 86 -12.87 1.14 -12.20
C GLU A 86 -11.52 0.44 -12.23
N TRP A 87 -11.50 -0.80 -11.74
CA TRP A 87 -10.29 -1.60 -11.57
C TRP A 87 -10.52 -2.98 -12.15
N LYS A 88 -9.61 -3.45 -13.00
CA LYS A 88 -9.72 -4.76 -13.65
C LYS A 88 -9.12 -5.91 -12.84
N TYR A 89 -8.15 -5.60 -11.99
CA TYR A 89 -7.42 -6.59 -11.20
C TYR A 89 -7.29 -6.15 -9.76
N TRP A 90 -7.23 -7.13 -8.87
CA TRP A 90 -6.89 -6.95 -7.46
C TRP A 90 -5.52 -7.56 -7.17
N ILE A 91 -4.86 -7.00 -6.16
CA ILE A 91 -3.60 -7.46 -5.59
C ILE A 91 -3.86 -7.66 -4.10
N ALA A 92 -3.58 -8.86 -3.59
CA ALA A 92 -3.59 -9.15 -2.17
C ALA A 92 -2.18 -9.00 -1.62
N ILE A 93 -1.98 -8.11 -0.65
CA ILE A 93 -0.69 -7.78 -0.06
C ILE A 93 -0.74 -8.13 1.42
N LYS A 94 0.11 -9.06 1.87
CA LYS A 94 0.30 -9.30 3.30
C LYS A 94 1.11 -8.15 3.87
N VAL A 95 0.50 -7.37 4.77
CA VAL A 95 1.19 -6.27 5.44
C VAL A 95 2.13 -6.86 6.48
N GLU A 96 3.41 -6.51 6.36
CA GLU A 96 4.47 -6.94 7.27
C GLU A 96 4.82 -5.84 8.28
N LYS A 97 4.79 -4.58 7.83
CA LYS A 97 5.07 -3.40 8.67
C LYS A 97 4.12 -2.27 8.34
N MET A 98 3.49 -1.71 9.36
CA MET A 98 2.67 -0.52 9.28
C MET A 98 2.79 0.22 10.62
N PRO A 99 2.99 1.56 10.61
CA PRO A 99 3.04 2.35 11.84
C PRO A 99 1.76 2.19 12.65
N LYS A 100 1.90 2.11 13.98
CA LYS A 100 0.77 1.87 14.89
C LYS A 100 -0.31 2.95 14.76
N SER A 101 0.09 4.20 14.54
CA SER A 101 -0.84 5.32 14.37
C SER A 101 -1.86 5.10 13.24
N ILE A 102 -1.49 4.38 12.17
CA ILE A 102 -2.40 4.08 11.04
C ILE A 102 -3.45 3.04 11.44
N ILE A 103 -3.06 2.12 12.32
CA ILE A 103 -3.96 1.09 12.84
C ILE A 103 -4.88 1.68 13.93
N GLU A 104 -4.33 2.50 14.81
CA GLU A 104 -5.02 3.04 15.99
C GLU A 104 -5.96 4.20 15.68
N TYR A 105 -5.59 5.09 14.75
CA TYR A 105 -6.40 6.26 14.42
C TYR A 105 -7.06 6.11 13.05
N ASP A 106 -8.36 6.37 12.99
CA ASP A 106 -9.08 6.45 11.71
C ASP A 106 -8.84 7.79 10.99
N ASP A 107 -8.39 8.81 11.73
CA ASP A 107 -8.07 10.15 11.22
C ASP A 107 -6.63 10.20 10.66
N PRO A 108 -6.46 10.40 9.34
CA PRO A 108 -5.15 10.42 8.70
C PRO A 108 -4.22 11.54 9.15
N SER A 109 -4.76 12.63 9.72
CA SER A 109 -3.94 13.75 10.21
C SER A 109 -3.08 13.38 11.43
N LYS A 110 -3.41 12.28 12.11
CA LYS A 110 -2.71 11.76 13.28
C LYS A 110 -1.69 10.68 12.95
N TRP A 111 -1.57 10.33 11.67
CA TRP A 111 -0.69 9.26 11.24
C TRP A 111 0.76 9.74 11.15
N HIS A 112 1.66 8.90 11.66
CA HIS A 112 3.10 9.09 11.54
C HIS A 112 3.64 8.00 10.61
N TYR A 113 4.32 8.42 9.56
CA TYR A 113 4.89 7.53 8.56
C TYR A 113 6.07 8.20 7.85
N VAL A 114 6.68 7.52 6.87
CA VAL A 114 7.82 8.06 6.13
C VAL A 114 7.33 9.06 5.09
N THR A 115 7.60 10.34 5.29
CA THR A 115 7.01 11.42 4.48
C THR A 115 7.75 11.64 3.16
N TYR A 116 7.15 12.42 2.26
CA TYR A 116 7.77 12.76 0.98
C TYR A 116 9.09 13.52 1.15
N GLU A 117 9.18 14.45 2.11
CA GLU A 117 10.43 15.18 2.37
C GLU A 117 11.53 14.24 2.91
N GLU A 118 11.17 13.28 3.76
CA GLU A 118 12.10 12.23 4.19
C GLU A 118 12.58 11.36 3.02
N LEU A 119 11.68 10.94 2.13
CA LEU A 119 12.04 10.17 0.93
C LEU A 119 12.94 10.97 -0.02
N LYS A 120 12.67 12.25 -0.19
CA LYS A 120 13.46 13.16 -1.02
C LYS A 120 14.88 13.32 -0.47
N SER A 121 15.06 13.34 0.86
CA SER A 121 16.38 13.35 1.49
C SER A 121 17.21 12.09 1.20
N LEU A 122 16.54 10.97 0.90
CA LEU A 122 17.15 9.72 0.44
C LEU A 122 17.35 9.67 -1.09
N GLY A 123 17.06 10.75 -1.81
CA GLY A 123 17.12 10.78 -3.27
C GLY A 123 16.00 10.00 -3.98
N PHE A 124 14.94 9.61 -3.26
CA PHE A 124 13.82 8.88 -3.84
C PHE A 124 12.71 9.82 -4.30
N ARG A 125 12.22 9.61 -5.53
CA ARG A 125 11.04 10.29 -6.07
C ARG A 125 10.02 9.26 -6.58
N PRO A 126 8.79 9.25 -6.05
CA PRO A 126 7.75 8.29 -6.43
C PRO A 126 7.16 8.60 -7.80
N LEU A 127 7.02 7.56 -8.62
CA LEU A 127 6.38 7.61 -9.93
C LEU A 127 4.88 7.25 -9.86
N PRO A 128 4.07 7.62 -10.86
CA PRO A 128 2.64 7.31 -10.86
C PRO A 128 2.33 5.85 -11.23
N TRP A 129 3.30 5.10 -11.77
CA TRP A 129 3.22 3.67 -12.03
C TRP A 129 4.07 2.88 -11.03
N PRO A 130 3.87 1.55 -10.89
CA PRO A 130 4.73 0.72 -10.05
C PRO A 130 6.20 0.90 -10.41
N GLN A 131 6.98 1.27 -9.41
CA GLN A 131 8.38 1.65 -9.57
C GLN A 131 9.25 0.63 -8.86
N LYS A 132 10.14 -0.05 -9.58
CA LYS A 132 11.19 -0.87 -8.95
C LYS A 132 12.15 0.04 -8.19
N ILE A 133 12.60 -0.41 -7.03
CA ILE A 133 13.57 0.33 -6.22
C ILE A 133 14.69 -0.61 -5.77
N GLU A 134 15.89 -0.05 -5.59
CA GLU A 134 17.05 -0.79 -5.10
C GLU A 134 16.83 -1.32 -3.67
N ASP A 135 17.32 -2.53 -3.42
CA ASP A 135 17.13 -3.24 -2.16
C ASP A 135 17.68 -2.45 -0.95
N GLU A 136 18.81 -1.74 -1.12
CA GLU A 136 19.41 -0.93 -0.04
C GLU A 136 18.50 0.25 0.34
N LEU A 137 17.97 0.96 -0.65
CA LEU A 137 17.05 2.08 -0.44
C LEU A 137 15.74 1.59 0.20
N ALA A 138 15.21 0.46 -0.27
CA ALA A 138 14.02 -0.15 0.31
C ALA A 138 14.20 -0.46 1.80
N LYS A 139 15.32 -1.08 2.17
CA LYS A 139 15.63 -1.43 3.57
C LYS A 139 15.76 -0.19 4.45
N LYS A 140 16.35 0.91 3.94
CA LYS A 140 16.41 2.19 4.67
C LYS A 140 15.01 2.74 4.95
N ILE A 141 14.14 2.78 3.94
CA ILE A 141 12.75 3.24 4.09
C ILE A 141 11.98 2.36 5.09
N ILE A 142 12.14 1.03 5.02
CA ILE A 142 11.50 0.10 5.97
C ILE A 142 11.98 0.36 7.40
N SER A 143 13.28 0.56 7.61
CA SER A 143 13.82 0.87 8.94
C SER A 143 13.31 2.20 9.48
N MET A 144 13.08 3.20 8.62
CA MET A 144 12.43 4.44 9.03
C MET A 144 10.98 4.22 9.42
N LEU A 145 10.23 3.42 8.64
CA LEU A 145 8.84 3.09 8.90
C LEU A 145 8.66 2.37 10.25
N GLU A 146 9.60 1.52 10.65
CA GLU A 146 9.59 0.82 11.94
C GLU A 146 9.77 1.74 13.15
N LYS A 147 10.30 2.95 12.93
CA LYS A 147 10.52 3.95 13.99
C LYS A 147 9.36 4.94 14.11
N LYS A 148 8.33 4.80 13.28
CA LYS A 148 7.15 5.69 13.24
C LYS A 148 6.02 5.16 14.11
#